data_AF-A0A645GC06-F1
#
_entry.id   AF-A0A645GC06-F1
#
_cell.length_a   1.000
_cell.length_b   1.000
_cell.length_c   1.000
_cell.angle_alpha   90.00
_cell.angle_beta   90.00
_cell.angle_gamma   90.00
#
_symmetry.space_group_name_H-M   'P 1'
#
loop_
_entity.id
_entity.type
_entity.pdbx_description
1 polymer ?
#
loop_
_entity_poly.entity_id
_entity_poly.type
_entity_poly.pdbx_seq_one_letter_code
_entity_poly.pdbx_strand_id
1 'polypeptide(L)'
;MAFDKVSGVGRKTAARIILELKEKITSEQIIPSLPSATQERNEAVAALVALGYDGMTASKAVLAAEGETVEKLLSSALRSLARD
;
A
#
# COMPACT_ATOMS: atom_id res chain seq x y z
N MET A 1 -24.01 13.88 -23.81
CA MET A 1 -24.47 12.53 -24.20
C MET A 1 -23.25 11.67 -24.47
N ALA A 2 -22.86 10.75 -23.58
CA ALA A 2 -21.62 9.96 -23.75
C ALA A 2 -21.62 8.57 -23.08
N PHE A 3 -22.79 7.97 -22.79
CA PHE A 3 -22.86 6.69 -22.06
C PHE A 3 -23.48 5.53 -22.86
N ASP A 4 -23.67 5.68 -24.18
CA ASP A 4 -24.38 4.69 -25.01
C ASP A 4 -23.47 3.65 -25.70
N LYS A 5 -22.27 3.37 -25.18
CA LYS A 5 -21.32 2.47 -25.85
C LYS A 5 -20.72 1.37 -24.97
N VAL A 6 -21.54 0.75 -24.14
CA VAL A 6 -21.29 -0.65 -23.71
C VAL A 6 -22.55 -1.45 -23.98
N SER A 7 -22.58 -2.08 -25.15
CA SER A 7 -23.60 -3.07 -25.52
C SER A 7 -23.60 -4.20 -24.48
N GLY A 8 -24.73 -4.41 -23.79
CA GLY A 8 -24.98 -5.60 -22.97
C GLY A 8 -25.07 -5.43 -21.45
N VAL A 9 -24.87 -4.23 -20.88
CA VAL A 9 -24.97 -4.02 -19.42
C VAL A 9 -26.22 -3.21 -19.08
N GLY A 10 -27.28 -3.89 -18.63
CA GLY A 10 -28.52 -3.23 -18.19
C GLY A 10 -28.32 -2.37 -16.94
N ARG A 11 -29.21 -1.39 -16.70
CA ARG A 11 -29.16 -0.44 -15.57
C ARG A 11 -28.86 -1.10 -14.21
N LYS A 12 -29.44 -2.28 -13.96
CA LYS A 12 -29.27 -3.04 -12.71
C LYS A 12 -27.87 -3.67 -12.58
N THR A 13 -27.32 -4.15 -13.69
CA THR A 13 -25.96 -4.72 -13.76
C THR A 13 -24.91 -3.60 -13.65
N ALA A 14 -25.14 -2.47 -14.32
CA ALA A 14 -24.27 -1.29 -14.21
C ALA A 14 -24.22 -0.77 -12.77
N ALA A 15 -25.38 -0.66 -12.09
CA ALA A 15 -25.43 -0.24 -10.69
C ALA A 15 -24.69 -1.20 -9.74
N ARG A 16 -24.79 -2.51 -9.97
CA ARG A 16 -24.08 -3.53 -9.18
C ARG A 16 -22.57 -3.46 -9.40
N ILE A 17 -22.15 -3.32 -10.65
CA ILE A 17 -20.73 -3.12 -11.02
C ILE A 17 -20.17 -1.85 -10.36
N ILE A 18 -20.92 -0.74 -10.37
CA ILE A 18 -20.51 0.51 -9.70
C ILE A 18 -20.35 0.31 -8.19
N LEU A 19 -21.26 -0.42 -7.54
CA LEU A 19 -21.16 -0.70 -6.10
C LEU A 19 -19.95 -1.59 -5.78
N GLU A 20 -19.75 -2.68 -6.52
CA GLU A 20 -18.61 -3.58 -6.34
C GLU A 20 -17.27 -2.88 -6.63
N LEU A 21 -17.22 -2.02 -7.66
CA LEU A 21 -16.06 -1.19 -7.94
C LEU A 21 -15.83 -0.18 -6.83
N LYS A 22 -16.87 0.49 -6.32
CA LYS A 22 -16.74 1.44 -5.21
C LYS A 22 -16.17 0.74 -3.97
N GLU A 23 -16.63 -0.46 -3.63
CA GLU A 23 -16.07 -1.22 -2.51
C GLU A 23 -14.60 -1.62 -2.76
N LYS A 24 -14.26 -2.10 -3.96
CA LYS A 24 -12.87 -2.44 -4.32
C LYS A 24 -11.92 -1.24 -4.35
N ILE A 25 -12.37 -0.10 -4.86
CA ILE A 25 -11.61 1.15 -4.92
C ILE A 25 -11.38 1.73 -3.51
N THR A 26 -12.27 1.44 -2.56
CA THR A 26 -12.09 1.87 -1.17
C THR A 26 -11.07 0.98 -0.43
N SER A 27 -10.97 -0.30 -0.80
CA SER A 27 -9.97 -1.22 -0.24
C SER A 27 -8.57 -1.07 -0.84
N GLU A 28 -8.46 -0.56 -2.07
CA GLU A 28 -7.18 -0.37 -2.74
C GLU A 28 -7.05 1.11 -3.16
N GLN A 29 -6.46 1.88 -2.26
CA GLN A 29 -6.03 3.28 -2.37
C GLN A 29 -6.06 3.87 -3.80
N ILE A 30 -7.21 4.42 -4.23
CA ILE A 30 -7.24 5.45 -5.29
C ILE A 30 -7.44 6.81 -4.63
N ILE A 31 -6.47 7.18 -3.81
CA ILE A 31 -6.23 8.58 -3.50
C ILE A 31 -4.73 8.74 -3.79
N PRO A 32 -4.31 9.68 -4.64
CA PRO A 32 -2.95 10.16 -4.59
C PRO A 32 -2.79 10.93 -3.27
N SER A 33 -2.85 10.21 -2.15
CA SER A 33 -2.44 10.72 -0.86
C SER A 33 -0.95 10.96 -0.99
N LEU A 34 -0.51 12.19 -0.73
CA LEU A 34 0.92 12.45 -0.58
C LEU A 34 1.48 11.36 0.33
N PRO A 35 2.60 10.72 -0.05
CA PRO A 35 3.19 9.66 0.75
C PRO A 35 3.36 10.20 2.17
N SER A 36 2.56 9.66 3.09
CA SER A 36 2.67 10.03 4.49
C SER A 36 3.86 9.28 5.07
N ALA A 37 4.60 9.91 5.96
CA ALA A 37 5.74 9.27 6.63
C ALA A 37 5.34 7.99 7.41
N THR A 38 4.05 7.77 7.64
CA THR A 38 3.51 6.53 8.21
C THR A 38 3.31 5.46 7.14
N GLN A 39 2.83 5.82 5.95
CA GLN A 39 2.68 4.88 4.83
C GLN A 39 4.03 4.31 4.39
N GLU A 40 5.03 5.18 4.22
CA GLU A 40 6.40 4.80 3.84
C GLU A 40 7.02 3.83 4.86
N ARG A 41 6.77 4.05 6.15
CA ARG A 41 7.22 3.14 7.22
C ARG A 41 6.47 1.81 7.19
N ASN A 42 5.16 1.82 7.02
CA ASN A 42 4.37 0.58 6.94
C ASN A 42 4.80 -0.27 5.73
N GLU A 43 5.06 0.37 4.59
CA GLU A 43 5.56 -0.29 3.39
C GLU A 43 6.98 -0.86 3.60
N ALA A 44 7.87 -0.11 4.26
CA ALA A 44 9.18 -0.62 4.64
C ALA A 44 9.09 -1.85 5.57
N VAL A 45 8.17 -1.85 6.54
CA VAL A 45 7.94 -3.02 7.40
C VAL A 45 7.43 -4.22 6.60
N ALA A 46 6.46 -4.01 5.71
CA ALA A 46 5.93 -5.09 4.87
C ALA A 46 7.00 -5.69 3.96
N ALA A 47 7.88 -4.86 3.40
CA ALA A 47 9.01 -5.29 2.59
C ALA A 47 10.02 -6.13 3.40
N LEU A 48 10.37 -5.72 4.63
CA LEU A 48 11.23 -6.52 5.51
C LEU A 48 10.59 -7.86 5.87
N VAL A 49 9.29 -7.90 6.14
CA VAL A 49 8.58 -9.16 6.40
C VAL A 49 8.59 -10.06 5.17
N ALA A 50 8.43 -9.50 3.97
CA ALA A 50 8.54 -10.24 2.72
C ALA A 50 9.95 -10.82 2.47
N LEU A 51 10.99 -10.19 3.02
CA LEU A 51 12.37 -10.71 3.02
C LEU A 51 12.61 -11.82 4.05
N GLY A 52 11.62 -12.10 4.92
CA GLY A 52 11.67 -13.19 5.90
C GLY A 52 11.98 -12.74 7.34
N TYR A 53 12.03 -11.44 7.61
CA TYR A 53 12.14 -10.94 8.99
C TYR A 53 10.80 -11.05 9.72
N ASP A 54 10.84 -11.31 11.03
CA ASP A 54 9.63 -11.28 11.86
C ASP A 54 9.05 -9.86 11.92
N GLY A 55 7.71 -9.75 12.00
CA GLY A 55 7.03 -8.45 11.99
C GLY A 55 7.45 -7.52 13.13
N MET A 56 7.77 -8.06 14.31
CA MET A 56 8.20 -7.26 15.45
C MET A 56 9.62 -6.72 15.26
N THR A 57 10.55 -7.54 14.77
CA THR A 57 11.93 -7.14 14.43
C THR A 57 11.93 -6.14 13.28
N ALA A 58 11.15 -6.38 12.23
CA ALA A 58 10.98 -5.46 11.11
C ALA A 58 10.45 -4.09 11.57
N SER A 59 9.38 -4.07 12.38
CA SER A 59 8.82 -2.83 12.90
C SER A 59 9.81 -2.06 13.78
N LYS A 60 10.58 -2.75 14.63
CA LYS A 60 11.58 -2.14 15.49
C LYS A 60 12.72 -1.53 14.66
N ALA A 61 13.18 -2.22 13.62
CA ALA A 61 14.23 -1.72 12.73
C ALA A 61 13.78 -0.48 11.95
N VAL A 62 12.54 -0.46 11.43
CA VAL A 62 12.00 0.69 10.70
C VAL A 62 11.73 1.89 11.62
N LEU A 63 11.37 1.64 12.90
CA LEU A 63 11.23 2.72 13.89
C LEU A 63 12.57 3.39 14.23
N ALA A 64 13.65 2.61 14.25
CA ALA A 64 15.01 3.12 14.47
C ALA A 64 15.66 3.68 13.19
N ALA A 65 15.08 3.40 12.01
CA ALA A 65 15.61 3.83 10.73
C ALA A 65 15.38 5.32 10.49
N GLU A 66 16.43 5.99 10.01
CA GLU A 66 16.37 7.39 9.59
C GLU A 66 16.09 7.48 8.08
N GLY A 67 14.99 8.15 7.72
CA GLY A 67 14.60 8.35 6.33
C GLY A 67 13.14 8.73 6.19
N GLU A 68 12.81 9.38 5.07
CA GLU A 68 11.44 9.73 4.71
C GLU A 68 10.89 8.83 3.60
N THR A 69 11.76 8.18 2.83
CA THR A 69 11.38 7.29 1.73
C THR A 69 11.57 5.82 2.12
N VAL A 70 10.76 4.93 1.53
CA VAL A 70 10.85 3.47 1.72
C VAL A 70 12.28 2.98 1.51
N GLU A 71 12.95 3.43 0.45
CA GLU A 71 14.32 2.99 0.11
C GLU A 71 15.35 3.33 1.19
N LYS A 72 15.27 4.55 1.77
CA LYS A 72 16.16 4.97 2.86
C LYS A 72 15.85 4.21 4.14
N LEU A 73 14.57 4.05 4.46
CA LEU A 73 14.11 3.28 5.61
C LEU A 73 14.58 1.82 5.53
N LEU A 74 14.43 1.18 4.37
CA LEU A 74 14.89 -0.19 4.12
C LEU A 74 16.41 -0.30 4.25
N SER A 75 17.16 0.60 3.60
CA SER A 75 18.62 0.58 3.65
C SER A 75 19.16 0.75 5.07
N SER A 76 18.54 1.64 5.85
CA SER A 76 18.93 1.89 7.25
C SER A 76 18.51 0.73 8.17
N ALA A 77 17.28 0.23 8.03
CA ALA A 77 16.77 -0.91 8.80
C ALA A 77 17.58 -2.19 8.54
N LEU A 78 17.89 -2.52 7.27
CA LEU A 78 18.71 -3.68 6.92
C LEU A 78 20.13 -3.57 7.47
N ARG A 79 20.73 -2.37 7.47
CA ARG A 79 22.04 -2.14 8.10
C ARG A 79 22.01 -2.36 9.60
N SER A 80 20.90 -2.02 10.26
CA SER A 80 20.73 -2.30 11.69
C SER A 80 20.62 -3.80 11.93
N LEU A 81 19.77 -4.49 11.15
CA LEU A 81 19.50 -5.92 11.30
C LEU A 81 20.67 -6.83 10.91
N ALA A 82 21.55 -6.39 10.01
CA ALA A 82 22.76 -7.12 9.66
C ALA A 82 23.88 -6.97 10.70
N ARG A 83 23.69 -6.11 11.70
CA ARG A 83 24.68 -5.80 12.75
C ARG A 83 24.37 -6.51 14.08
N ASP A 84 23.17 -7.06 14.20
CA ASP A 84 22.73 -8.02 15.23
C ASP A 84 22.96 -9.47 14.76
#